data_AF-K9FWG7-F1
#
_entry.id   AF-K9FWG7-F1
#
_cell.length_a   1.000
_cell.length_b   1.000
_cell.length_c   1.000
_cell.angle_alpha   90.00
_cell.angle_beta   90.00
_cell.angle_gamma   90.00
#
_symmetry.space_group_name_H-M   'P 1'
#
loop_
_entity.id
_entity.type
_entity.pdbx_description
1 polymer ?
#
loop_
_entity_poly.entity_id
_entity_poly.type
_entity_poly.pdbx_seq_one_letter_code
_entity_poly.pdbx_strand_id
1 'polypeptide(L)'
;MEAQTWKKGGCLTTPLGPLASTWESRKAYIQAPWTKPPRVYIEERERAINTHKRTTEQLYAPARLYTDGSGYQGGIGAAVYPAYPYRRNEARLCNMGTDDDATVYAAELRAIEMALEVIKERFNDDNEWRDCLAKSGVVIFTDNQATLRAIQNPRMPSGQVYLEGCLRLLEWCNDKIQVELRWVPAHEGIPGNEAADMYAKEAATTTETNIHDTNANANTNANTNDNTNVNTNVNHNRSIRLAAAASKSVKRESTIAWEKAWTKGGSKRTARRTRRMIEVPSKSNLTYWKGLRKATTSVLIQLRTGIIGLAEYLSKIKRSDSPRCQCDLGNQSVKHVLLECPLLKELRSEMVEELFMEGVSTTLGEQAMLTEVKAAPIVAKFMIASGLLGQFQSVDSVAMGKEQGEEDSKPKPTQDTANVGETGNTSQWPGARSAEVTSHQRTWRTTYAADEDEEAWRHDPNLFVFDLPE
;
A
#
# COMPACT_ATOMS: atom_id res chain seq x y z
N MET A 1 -1.22 13.89 -17.20
CA MET A 1 0.21 13.95 -17.57
C MET A 1 0.88 12.57 -17.60
N GLU A 2 0.23 11.50 -17.12
CA GLU A 2 0.76 10.12 -17.15
C GLU A 2 0.61 9.40 -18.50
N ALA A 3 -0.29 9.87 -19.39
CA ALA A 3 -0.57 9.18 -20.65
C ALA A 3 0.55 9.29 -21.72
N GLN A 4 1.51 10.22 -21.59
CA GLN A 4 2.54 10.45 -22.62
C GLN A 4 3.88 9.75 -22.35
N THR A 5 4.11 9.21 -21.15
CA THR A 5 5.38 8.54 -20.81
C THR A 5 5.43 7.07 -21.26
N TRP A 6 4.31 6.48 -21.69
CA TRP A 6 4.28 5.08 -22.12
C TRP A 6 5.02 4.82 -23.44
N LYS A 7 5.21 5.85 -24.28
CA LYS A 7 5.79 5.72 -25.63
C LYS A 7 7.33 5.71 -25.71
N LYS A 8 8.07 5.86 -24.60
CA LYS A 8 9.56 5.99 -24.64
C LYS A 8 10.33 5.03 -23.72
N GLY A 9 9.85 3.79 -23.60
CA GLY A 9 10.52 2.75 -22.82
C GLY A 9 9.87 2.64 -21.45
N GLY A 10 9.22 1.50 -21.22
CA GLY A 10 8.48 1.22 -20.01
C GLY A 10 9.35 1.38 -18.77
N CYS A 11 8.73 1.81 -17.68
CA CYS A 11 9.27 1.79 -16.31
C CYS A 11 9.61 0.39 -15.77
N LEU A 12 9.65 -0.62 -16.65
CA LEU A 12 9.92 -2.02 -16.36
C LEU A 12 11.09 -2.50 -17.23
N THR A 13 12.20 -1.76 -17.24
CA THR A 13 13.46 -2.39 -17.61
C THR A 13 13.82 -3.31 -16.47
N THR A 14 13.67 -4.62 -16.66
CA THR A 14 14.20 -5.64 -15.74
C THR A 14 15.63 -5.25 -15.38
N PRO A 15 15.99 -5.16 -14.08
CA PRO A 15 17.36 -4.91 -13.69
C PRO A 15 18.26 -5.94 -14.39
N LEU A 16 19.41 -5.49 -14.90
CA LEU A 16 20.44 -6.38 -15.43
C LEU A 16 21.01 -7.20 -14.26
N GLY A 17 20.44 -8.39 -14.05
CA GLY A 17 21.02 -9.46 -13.26
C GLY A 17 20.30 -9.88 -11.96
N PRO A 18 19.02 -10.30 -11.95
CA PRO A 18 18.53 -11.10 -10.84
C PRO A 18 19.03 -12.54 -11.02
N LEU A 19 19.73 -13.06 -10.01
CA LEU A 19 20.12 -14.47 -9.89
C LEU A 19 18.91 -15.43 -9.85
N ALA A 20 17.70 -14.92 -9.65
CA ALA A 20 16.46 -15.69 -9.66
C ALA A 20 16.03 -16.03 -11.09
N SER A 21 16.18 -17.30 -11.46
CA SER A 21 15.75 -17.81 -12.78
C SER A 21 14.23 -18.01 -12.89
N THR A 22 13.47 -17.96 -11.79
CA THR A 22 12.01 -18.24 -11.76
C THR A 22 11.22 -17.31 -10.83
N TRP A 23 9.93 -17.09 -11.14
CA TRP A 23 8.99 -16.33 -10.32
C TRP A 23 8.23 -17.25 -9.36
N GLU A 24 7.84 -16.74 -8.18
CA GLU A 24 6.98 -17.52 -7.28
C GLU A 24 5.63 -17.86 -7.94
N SER A 25 5.19 -19.10 -7.75
CA SER A 25 3.83 -19.55 -8.08
C SER A 25 3.04 -19.72 -6.80
N ARG A 26 1.75 -19.37 -6.83
CA ARG A 26 0.86 -19.47 -5.67
C ARG A 26 -0.45 -20.20 -6.00
N LYS A 27 -0.79 -21.19 -5.18
CA LYS A 27 -2.04 -21.96 -5.22
C LYS A 27 -3.09 -21.29 -4.33
N ALA A 28 -4.35 -21.29 -4.77
CA ALA A 28 -5.46 -20.73 -3.99
C ALA A 28 -5.66 -21.44 -2.64
N TYR A 29 -5.54 -22.77 -2.67
CA TYR A 29 -5.65 -23.63 -1.50
C TYR A 29 -4.50 -24.63 -1.51
N ILE A 30 -3.66 -24.61 -0.47
CA ILE A 30 -2.54 -25.56 -0.30
C ILE A 30 -3.04 -26.87 0.33
N GLN A 31 -4.00 -26.76 1.25
CA GLN A 31 -4.67 -27.86 1.90
C GLN A 31 -6.17 -27.72 1.73
N ALA A 32 -6.89 -28.84 1.86
CA ALA A 32 -8.34 -28.81 1.87
C ALA A 32 -8.86 -28.03 3.09
N PRO A 33 -9.97 -27.27 2.98
CA PRO A 33 -10.50 -26.47 4.08
C PRO A 33 -10.87 -27.25 5.35
N TRP A 34 -11.10 -28.56 5.23
CA TRP A 34 -11.45 -29.46 6.34
C TRP A 34 -10.24 -30.20 6.93
N THR A 35 -9.03 -29.96 6.42
CA THR A 35 -7.82 -30.57 6.99
C THR A 35 -7.59 -30.04 8.41
N LYS A 36 -7.33 -30.95 9.36
CA LYS A 36 -7.04 -30.58 10.74
C LYS A 36 -5.76 -29.73 10.79
N PRO A 37 -5.77 -28.55 11.44
CA PRO A 37 -4.61 -27.68 11.47
C PRO A 37 -3.47 -28.29 12.30
N PRO A 38 -2.20 -27.98 11.96
CA PRO A 38 -1.05 -28.38 12.78
C PRO A 38 -1.12 -27.86 14.22
N ARG A 39 -0.41 -28.54 15.13
CA ARG A 39 -0.34 -28.14 16.55
C ARG A 39 0.54 -26.89 16.72
N VAL A 40 -0.12 -25.75 16.79
CA VAL A 40 0.50 -24.43 16.95
C VAL A 40 0.04 -23.81 18.28
N TYR A 41 0.99 -23.31 19.08
CA TYR A 41 0.70 -22.62 20.33
C TYR A 41 1.28 -21.20 20.30
N ILE A 42 0.41 -20.22 20.39
CA ILE A 42 0.76 -18.80 20.52
C ILE A 42 0.21 -18.34 21.87
N GLU A 43 1.09 -18.26 22.85
CA GLU A 43 0.76 -17.85 24.21
C GLU A 43 1.09 -16.36 24.43
N GLU A 44 0.59 -15.81 25.54
CA GLU A 44 1.01 -14.50 26.04
C GLU A 44 2.50 -14.55 26.44
N ARG A 45 3.22 -13.41 26.36
CA ARG A 45 4.68 -13.31 26.52
C ARG A 45 5.21 -14.03 27.75
N GLU A 46 4.71 -13.72 28.94
CA GLU A 46 5.20 -14.30 30.19
C GLU A 46 4.89 -15.79 30.25
N ARG A 47 3.71 -16.19 29.77
CA ARG A 47 3.32 -17.59 29.71
C ARG A 47 4.22 -18.37 28.75
N ALA A 48 4.53 -17.84 27.58
CA ALA A 48 5.40 -18.46 26.59
C ALA A 48 6.80 -18.72 27.16
N ILE A 49 7.37 -17.75 27.89
CA ILE A 49 8.67 -17.89 28.57
C ILE A 49 8.60 -18.98 29.65
N ASN A 50 7.57 -18.99 30.48
CA ASN A 50 7.41 -19.98 31.54
C ASN A 50 7.18 -21.39 30.98
N THR A 51 6.38 -21.52 29.92
CA THR A 51 6.18 -22.78 29.20
C THR A 51 7.48 -23.27 28.57
N HIS A 52 8.27 -22.39 27.98
CA HIS A 52 9.59 -22.71 27.42
C HIS A 52 10.56 -23.25 28.49
N LYS A 53 10.69 -22.55 29.63
CA LYS A 53 11.52 -22.99 30.77
C LYS A 53 11.10 -24.37 31.26
N ARG A 54 9.81 -24.55 31.54
CA ARG A 54 9.24 -25.84 31.97
C ARG A 54 9.48 -26.96 30.96
N THR A 55 9.37 -26.68 29.67
CA THR A 55 9.63 -27.67 28.61
C THR A 55 11.13 -28.04 28.55
N THR A 56 12.01 -27.11 28.90
CA THR A 56 13.47 -27.31 28.83
C THR A 56 14.01 -28.05 30.05
N GLU A 57 13.44 -27.82 31.23
CA GLU A 57 13.90 -28.35 32.52
C GLU A 57 13.34 -29.73 32.87
N GLN A 58 12.44 -30.29 32.06
CA GLN A 58 11.87 -31.62 32.29
C GLN A 58 12.91 -32.74 32.11
N LEU A 59 12.81 -33.77 32.96
CA LEU A 59 13.69 -34.96 32.93
C LEU A 59 13.66 -35.68 31.57
N TYR A 60 12.50 -35.70 30.91
CA TYR A 60 12.29 -36.25 29.56
C TYR A 60 11.91 -35.12 28.59
N ALA A 61 12.72 -34.08 28.53
CA ALA A 61 12.43 -32.94 27.66
C ALA A 61 12.41 -33.37 26.16
N PRO A 62 11.49 -32.81 25.36
CA PRO A 62 11.48 -33.02 23.92
C PRO A 62 12.75 -32.50 23.26
N ALA A 63 13.04 -32.99 22.05
CA ALA A 63 14.03 -32.34 21.20
C ALA A 63 13.54 -30.91 20.87
N ARG A 64 14.44 -29.93 20.93
CA ARG A 64 14.10 -28.52 20.70
C ARG A 64 14.85 -28.00 19.50
N LEU A 65 14.15 -27.33 18.60
CA LEU A 65 14.76 -26.61 17.49
C LEU A 65 14.29 -25.17 17.56
N TYR A 66 15.21 -24.23 17.42
CA TYR A 66 14.91 -22.80 17.38
C TYR A 66 15.12 -22.33 15.95
N THR A 67 14.21 -21.51 15.46
CA THR A 67 14.22 -21.07 14.06
C THR A 67 14.11 -19.56 14.02
N ASP A 68 14.88 -18.95 13.13
CA ASP A 68 14.79 -17.52 12.85
C ASP A 68 15.03 -17.24 11.36
N GLY A 69 14.40 -16.17 10.88
CA GLY A 69 14.69 -15.58 9.59
C GLY A 69 15.02 -14.10 9.73
N SER A 70 16.15 -13.67 9.18
CA SER A 70 16.66 -12.32 9.35
C SER A 70 16.92 -11.62 8.03
N GLY A 71 16.63 -10.32 8.00
CA GLY A 71 17.07 -9.41 6.94
C GLY A 71 18.20 -8.55 7.46
N TYR A 72 19.41 -8.76 6.96
CA TYR A 72 20.61 -8.10 7.50
C TYR A 72 21.56 -7.69 6.37
N GLN A 73 22.00 -6.42 6.40
CA GLN A 73 22.90 -5.82 5.40
C GLN A 73 22.47 -6.01 3.93
N GLY A 74 21.16 -6.01 3.66
CA GLY A 74 20.60 -6.18 2.32
C GLY A 74 20.48 -7.65 1.86
N GLY A 75 20.95 -8.60 2.65
CA GLY A 75 20.72 -10.03 2.46
C GLY A 75 19.55 -10.55 3.30
N ILE A 76 19.00 -11.70 2.89
CA ILE A 76 17.96 -12.43 3.61
C ILE A 76 18.51 -13.82 3.95
N GLY A 77 18.44 -14.21 5.23
CA GLY A 77 18.95 -15.47 5.72
C GLY A 77 17.95 -16.18 6.62
N ALA A 78 17.93 -17.50 6.59
CA ALA A 78 17.16 -18.37 7.46
C ALA A 78 18.10 -19.31 8.23
N ALA A 79 17.79 -19.60 9.48
CA ALA A 79 18.56 -20.54 10.27
C ALA A 79 17.72 -21.38 11.21
N VAL A 80 18.21 -22.60 11.47
CA VAL A 80 17.72 -23.45 12.55
C VAL A 80 18.88 -23.82 13.47
N TYR A 81 18.67 -23.62 14.76
CA TYR A 81 19.57 -24.05 15.83
C TYR A 81 18.92 -25.18 16.64
N PRO A 82 19.40 -26.42 16.49
CA PRO A 82 18.94 -27.51 17.33
C PRO A 82 19.56 -27.47 18.73
N ALA A 83 18.82 -27.83 19.77
CA ALA A 83 19.28 -27.85 21.15
C ALA A 83 18.97 -29.19 21.82
N TYR A 84 19.88 -30.16 21.64
CA TYR A 84 19.74 -31.52 22.16
C TYR A 84 20.38 -31.68 23.54
N PRO A 85 19.75 -32.44 24.47
CA PRO A 85 20.27 -32.59 25.82
C PRO A 85 21.68 -33.24 25.93
N TYR A 86 22.16 -34.00 24.92
CA TYR A 86 23.41 -34.77 25.05
C TYR A 86 24.20 -34.97 23.74
N ARG A 87 23.98 -34.14 22.70
CA ARG A 87 24.70 -34.24 21.42
C ARG A 87 25.18 -32.87 20.92
N ARG A 88 26.14 -32.88 19.99
CA ARG A 88 26.63 -31.68 19.33
C ARG A 88 25.49 -31.04 18.52
N ASN A 89 25.26 -29.76 18.79
CA ASN A 89 24.25 -28.96 18.10
C ASN A 89 24.89 -28.34 16.86
N GLU A 90 24.49 -28.82 15.68
CA GLU A 90 24.92 -28.25 14.40
C GLU A 90 23.78 -27.41 13.83
N ALA A 91 24.00 -26.10 13.76
CA ALA A 91 23.08 -25.18 13.13
C ALA A 91 23.03 -25.42 11.62
N ARG A 92 21.88 -25.19 10.99
CA ARG A 92 21.77 -25.11 9.53
C ARG A 92 21.39 -23.70 9.13
N LEU A 93 22.07 -23.20 8.12
CA LEU A 93 21.93 -21.85 7.60
C LEU A 93 21.51 -21.93 6.13
N CYS A 94 20.70 -20.97 5.69
CA CYS A 94 20.29 -20.84 4.30
C CYS A 94 20.29 -19.36 3.91
N ASN A 95 21.19 -18.98 3.01
CA ASN A 95 21.10 -17.69 2.33
C ASN A 95 19.97 -17.73 1.29
N MET A 96 19.09 -16.74 1.30
CA MET A 96 17.93 -16.66 0.40
C MET A 96 18.06 -15.53 -0.63
N GLY A 97 19.28 -15.05 -0.84
CA GLY A 97 19.57 -13.92 -1.72
C GLY A 97 19.39 -12.57 -1.03
N THR A 98 19.05 -11.57 -1.83
CA THR A 98 18.95 -10.17 -1.39
C THR A 98 17.53 -9.81 -0.96
N ASP A 99 17.36 -8.60 -0.40
CA ASP A 99 16.04 -8.07 -0.06
C ASP A 99 15.15 -7.71 -1.27
N ASP A 100 15.71 -7.80 -2.48
CA ASP A 100 14.99 -7.72 -3.76
C ASP A 100 14.51 -9.10 -4.27
N ASP A 101 15.06 -10.20 -3.70
CA ASP A 101 14.74 -11.59 -4.05
C ASP A 101 13.73 -12.21 -3.08
N ALA A 102 13.98 -12.06 -1.78
CA ALA A 102 13.23 -12.69 -0.70
C ALA A 102 12.76 -11.69 0.36
N THR A 103 11.94 -12.17 1.29
CA THR A 103 11.46 -11.37 2.43
C THR A 103 11.82 -12.06 3.74
N VAL A 104 11.98 -11.29 4.81
CA VAL A 104 12.20 -11.82 6.17
C VAL A 104 11.13 -12.85 6.54
N TYR A 105 9.86 -12.54 6.26
CA TYR A 105 8.75 -13.48 6.48
C TYR A 105 8.92 -14.82 5.75
N ALA A 106 9.45 -14.82 4.53
CA ALA A 106 9.71 -16.06 3.81
C ALA A 106 10.91 -16.82 4.40
N ALA A 107 11.91 -16.12 4.92
CA ALA A 107 13.03 -16.73 5.64
C ALA A 107 12.59 -17.42 6.92
N GLU A 108 11.64 -16.83 7.63
CA GLU A 108 11.04 -17.40 8.84
C GLU A 108 10.28 -18.70 8.53
N LEU A 109 9.54 -18.74 7.43
CA LEU A 109 8.92 -19.99 6.95
C LEU A 109 9.96 -21.02 6.53
N ARG A 110 11.02 -20.59 5.81
CA ARG A 110 12.09 -21.49 5.39
C ARG A 110 12.85 -22.06 6.59
N ALA A 111 13.05 -21.29 7.65
CA ALA A 111 13.70 -21.75 8.88
C ALA A 111 12.89 -22.87 9.57
N ILE A 112 11.55 -22.75 9.61
CA ILE A 112 10.67 -23.82 10.11
C ILE A 112 10.72 -25.05 9.19
N GLU A 113 10.71 -24.85 7.87
CA GLU A 113 10.85 -25.96 6.91
C GLU A 113 12.18 -26.70 7.12
N MET A 114 13.29 -25.97 7.28
CA MET A 114 14.61 -26.54 7.56
C MET A 114 14.64 -27.31 8.89
N ALA A 115 13.95 -26.83 9.92
CA ALA A 115 13.82 -27.57 11.17
C ALA A 115 13.10 -28.92 10.97
N LEU A 116 12.06 -28.94 10.14
CA LEU A 116 11.34 -30.16 9.81
C LEU A 116 12.17 -31.11 8.91
N GLU A 117 13.00 -30.58 8.01
CA GLU A 117 13.98 -31.34 7.23
C GLU A 117 15.01 -32.01 8.17
N VAL A 118 15.56 -31.28 9.14
CA VAL A 118 16.46 -31.82 10.17
C VAL A 118 15.80 -32.99 10.92
N ILE A 119 14.55 -32.84 11.34
CA ILE A 119 13.80 -33.90 12.03
C ILE A 119 13.67 -35.14 11.14
N LYS A 120 13.27 -34.95 9.89
CA LYS A 120 13.07 -36.06 8.94
C LYS A 120 14.36 -36.82 8.64
N GLU A 121 15.45 -36.10 8.39
CA GLU A 121 16.77 -36.71 8.13
C GLU A 121 17.24 -37.49 9.34
N ARG A 122 17.23 -36.89 10.54
CA ARG A 122 17.68 -37.55 11.76
C ARG A 122 16.83 -38.77 12.13
N PHE A 123 15.51 -38.71 11.88
CA PHE A 123 14.61 -39.85 12.09
C PHE A 123 14.99 -41.05 11.20
N ASN A 124 15.46 -40.81 9.98
CA ASN A 124 15.85 -41.88 9.06
C ASN A 124 17.25 -42.43 9.39
N ASP A 125 18.20 -41.56 9.72
CA ASP A 125 19.62 -41.92 9.78
C ASP A 125 20.09 -42.47 11.14
N ASP A 126 19.41 -42.14 12.25
CA ASP A 126 19.84 -42.50 13.60
C ASP A 126 18.71 -43.20 14.38
N ASN A 127 18.89 -44.51 14.63
CA ASN A 127 17.92 -45.36 15.34
C ASN A 127 17.67 -44.90 16.79
N GLU A 128 18.72 -44.46 17.49
CA GLU A 128 18.60 -43.98 18.88
C GLU A 128 17.81 -42.68 18.93
N TRP A 129 18.04 -41.82 17.93
CA TRP A 129 17.28 -40.60 17.71
C TRP A 129 15.81 -40.86 17.45
N ARG A 130 15.52 -41.83 16.57
CA ARG A 130 14.15 -42.24 16.26
C ARG A 130 13.37 -42.61 17.51
N ASP A 131 13.97 -43.41 18.38
CA ASP A 131 13.34 -43.86 19.63
C ASP A 131 13.16 -42.71 20.62
N CYS A 132 14.12 -41.78 20.70
CA CYS A 132 14.03 -40.60 21.55
C CYS A 132 12.91 -39.65 21.08
N LEU A 133 12.84 -39.38 19.78
CA LEU A 133 11.79 -38.54 19.19
C LEU A 133 10.41 -39.16 19.33
N ALA A 134 10.28 -40.47 19.17
CA ALA A 134 9.02 -41.17 19.33
C ALA A 134 8.51 -41.11 20.79
N LYS A 135 9.41 -41.11 21.78
CA LYS A 135 9.06 -41.06 23.20
C LYS A 135 8.76 -39.65 23.70
N SER A 136 9.62 -38.68 23.38
CA SER A 136 9.57 -37.34 23.98
C SER A 136 9.00 -36.27 23.04
N GLY A 137 8.89 -36.55 21.74
CA GLY A 137 8.43 -35.59 20.73
C GLY A 137 9.45 -34.48 20.43
N VAL A 138 9.01 -33.54 19.58
CA VAL A 138 9.79 -32.38 19.14
C VAL A 138 9.00 -31.10 19.34
N VAL A 139 9.69 -30.06 19.82
CA VAL A 139 9.16 -28.69 19.87
C VAL A 139 10.03 -27.77 19.01
N ILE A 140 9.40 -27.10 18.05
CA ILE A 140 10.03 -26.06 17.25
C ILE A 140 9.60 -24.70 17.79
N PHE A 141 10.57 -23.89 18.18
CA PHE A 141 10.38 -22.54 18.70
C PHE A 141 10.71 -21.51 17.63
N THR A 142 9.82 -20.53 17.44
CA THR A 142 10.00 -19.36 16.57
C THR A 142 9.45 -18.14 17.28
N ASP A 143 10.04 -16.98 17.05
CA ASP A 143 9.49 -15.70 17.54
C ASP A 143 8.52 -15.03 16.56
N ASN A 144 8.28 -15.66 15.40
CA ASN A 144 7.39 -15.14 14.38
C ASN A 144 5.96 -15.71 14.50
N GLN A 145 5.07 -14.97 15.17
CA GLN A 145 3.65 -15.36 15.25
C GLN A 145 2.95 -15.42 13.88
N ALA A 146 3.42 -14.65 12.89
CA ALA A 146 2.77 -14.60 11.59
C ALA A 146 2.98 -15.91 10.81
N THR A 147 4.18 -16.50 10.86
CA THR A 147 4.43 -17.81 10.24
C THR A 147 3.64 -18.92 10.90
N LEU A 148 3.55 -18.91 12.24
CA LEU A 148 2.73 -19.85 13.00
C LEU A 148 1.24 -19.77 12.62
N ARG A 149 0.69 -18.55 12.51
CA ARG A 149 -0.68 -18.33 12.05
C ARG A 149 -0.88 -18.76 10.61
N ALA A 150 0.11 -18.57 9.73
CA ALA A 150 0.06 -19.01 8.35
C ALA A 150 0.08 -20.54 8.22
N ILE A 151 0.85 -21.24 9.06
CA ILE A 151 0.85 -22.71 9.12
C ILE A 151 -0.49 -23.23 9.68
N GLN A 152 -1.05 -22.56 10.69
CA GLN A 152 -2.34 -22.94 11.25
C GLN A 152 -3.52 -22.69 10.29
N ASN A 153 -3.44 -21.63 9.47
CA ASN A 153 -4.45 -21.28 8.48
C ASN A 153 -3.81 -20.91 7.12
N PRO A 154 -3.44 -21.92 6.31
CA PRO A 154 -2.72 -21.71 5.06
C PRO A 154 -3.56 -20.98 4.00
N ARG A 155 -3.17 -19.74 3.69
CA ARG A 155 -3.77 -18.94 2.61
C ARG A 155 -2.79 -18.84 1.42
N MET A 156 -2.78 -17.68 0.74
CA MET A 156 -1.92 -17.38 -0.41
C MET A 156 -0.82 -16.33 -0.13
N PRO A 157 -0.06 -16.41 0.98
CA PRO A 157 1.00 -15.43 1.24
C PRO A 157 2.13 -15.54 0.19
N SER A 158 2.92 -14.47 0.03
CA SER A 158 4.20 -14.57 -0.68
C SER A 158 5.16 -15.45 0.11
N GLY A 159 6.01 -16.23 -0.55
CA GLY A 159 6.78 -17.31 0.10
C GLY A 159 5.99 -18.60 0.32
N GLN A 160 4.88 -18.80 -0.41
CA GLN A 160 4.00 -19.97 -0.24
C GLN A 160 4.70 -21.31 -0.45
N VAL A 161 5.78 -21.35 -1.24
CA VAL A 161 6.58 -22.57 -1.46
C VAL A 161 7.12 -23.15 -0.13
N TYR A 162 7.61 -22.29 0.77
CA TYR A 162 8.12 -22.70 2.08
C TYR A 162 6.99 -23.09 3.03
N LEU A 163 5.82 -22.44 2.92
CA LEU A 163 4.63 -22.82 3.67
C LEU A 163 4.12 -24.21 3.23
N GLU A 164 4.06 -24.48 1.93
CA GLU A 164 3.71 -25.81 1.39
C GLU A 164 4.71 -26.87 1.85
N GLY A 165 6.00 -26.53 1.84
CA GLY A 165 7.07 -27.35 2.41
C GLY A 165 6.86 -27.73 3.87
N CYS A 166 6.60 -26.74 4.73
CA CYS A 166 6.28 -26.94 6.14
C CYS A 166 5.10 -27.91 6.33
N LEU A 167 3.99 -27.67 5.63
CA LEU A 167 2.77 -28.46 5.76
C LEU A 167 2.97 -29.92 5.32
N ARG A 168 3.66 -30.13 4.20
CA ARG A 168 4.01 -31.46 3.68
C ARG A 168 4.90 -32.23 4.66
N LEU A 169 5.87 -31.57 5.28
CA LEU A 169 6.75 -32.22 6.26
C LEU A 169 6.04 -32.47 7.60
N LEU A 170 5.17 -31.58 8.04
CA LEU A 170 4.32 -31.79 9.22
C LEU A 170 3.36 -32.97 9.03
N GLU A 171 2.76 -33.10 7.85
CA GLU A 171 1.94 -34.25 7.49
C GLU A 171 2.76 -35.54 7.53
N TRP A 172 3.98 -35.54 6.98
CA TRP A 172 4.90 -36.68 7.08
C TRP A 172 5.22 -37.06 8.54
N CYS A 173 5.35 -36.08 9.44
CA CYS A 173 5.61 -36.28 10.86
C CYS A 173 4.39 -36.82 11.64
N ASN A 174 3.16 -36.51 11.22
CA ASN A 174 1.94 -36.68 12.03
C ASN A 174 1.70 -38.13 12.50
N ASP A 175 2.12 -39.13 11.71
CA ASP A 175 1.99 -40.55 12.02
C ASP A 175 3.22 -41.17 12.72
N LYS A 176 4.28 -40.38 12.95
CA LYS A 176 5.60 -40.88 13.39
C LYS A 176 6.11 -40.19 14.65
N ILE A 177 5.95 -38.87 14.72
CA ILE A 177 6.58 -38.02 15.73
C ILE A 177 5.58 -36.93 16.11
N GLN A 178 5.37 -36.73 17.41
CA GLN A 178 4.65 -35.57 17.89
C GLN A 178 5.51 -34.32 17.70
N VAL A 179 5.11 -33.44 16.77
CA VAL A 179 5.73 -32.14 16.55
C VAL A 179 4.79 -31.03 17.01
N GLU A 180 5.31 -30.11 17.80
CA GLU A 180 4.62 -28.89 18.24
C GLU A 180 5.38 -27.65 17.80
N LEU A 181 4.66 -26.69 17.22
CA LEU A 181 5.19 -25.38 16.89
C LEU A 181 4.78 -24.39 18.00
N ARG A 182 5.73 -23.73 18.63
CA ARG A 182 5.47 -22.82 19.74
C ARG A 182 6.10 -21.46 19.52
N TRP A 183 5.34 -20.43 19.83
CA TRP A 183 5.87 -19.08 19.85
C TRP A 183 6.72 -18.83 21.10
N VAL A 184 7.84 -18.13 20.94
CA VAL A 184 8.63 -17.53 22.03
C VAL A 184 8.91 -16.06 21.73
N PRO A 185 8.95 -15.16 22.72
CA PRO A 185 9.29 -13.77 22.46
C PRO A 185 10.75 -13.58 22.05
N ALA A 186 10.98 -12.71 21.05
CA ALA A 186 12.30 -12.23 20.66
C ALA A 186 12.96 -11.41 21.79
N HIS A 187 14.29 -11.47 21.84
CA HIS A 187 15.17 -10.65 22.72
C HIS A 187 14.95 -10.81 24.23
N GLU A 188 14.50 -11.98 24.68
CA GLU A 188 14.26 -12.28 26.10
C GLU A 188 15.36 -13.12 26.76
N GLY A 189 16.58 -13.18 26.19
CA GLY A 189 17.66 -13.97 26.78
C GLY A 189 17.50 -15.49 26.60
N ILE A 190 16.63 -15.95 25.69
CA ILE A 190 16.44 -17.39 25.41
C ILE A 190 17.60 -17.86 24.54
N PRO A 191 18.55 -18.66 25.06
CA PRO A 191 19.82 -18.90 24.36
C PRO A 191 19.66 -19.54 22.98
N GLY A 192 18.68 -20.42 22.82
CA GLY A 192 18.40 -21.06 21.54
C GLY A 192 17.82 -20.09 20.49
N ASN A 193 16.96 -19.16 20.91
CA ASN A 193 16.39 -18.14 20.01
C ASN A 193 17.46 -17.13 19.58
N GLU A 194 18.31 -16.70 20.52
CA GLU A 194 19.43 -15.80 20.23
C GLU A 194 20.47 -16.45 19.31
N ALA A 195 20.74 -17.75 19.49
CA ALA A 195 21.59 -18.50 18.57
C ALA A 195 20.98 -18.55 17.17
N ALA A 196 19.68 -18.85 17.04
CA ALA A 196 19.00 -18.86 15.75
C ALA A 196 19.07 -17.49 15.04
N ASP A 197 18.81 -16.38 15.75
CA ASP A 197 18.92 -15.01 15.21
C ASP A 197 20.34 -14.66 14.75
N MET A 198 21.35 -15.03 15.55
CA MET A 198 22.74 -14.86 15.18
C MET A 198 23.07 -15.61 13.88
N TYR A 199 22.68 -16.89 13.78
CA TYR A 199 22.93 -17.71 12.59
C TYR A 199 22.12 -17.24 11.37
N ALA A 200 20.92 -16.70 11.55
CA ALA A 200 20.12 -16.16 10.46
C ALA A 200 20.76 -14.88 9.88
N LYS A 201 21.35 -14.03 10.74
CA LYS A 201 22.15 -12.87 10.31
C LYS A 201 23.43 -13.29 9.59
N GLU A 202 24.13 -14.30 10.11
CA GLU A 202 25.31 -14.88 9.44
C GLU A 202 24.93 -15.40 8.04
N ALA A 203 23.82 -16.16 7.94
CA ALA A 203 23.29 -16.66 6.68
C ALA A 203 22.99 -15.53 5.69
N ALA A 204 22.40 -14.41 6.16
CA ALA A 204 22.07 -13.26 5.32
C ALA A 204 23.33 -12.58 4.73
N THR A 205 24.44 -12.57 5.47
CA THR A 205 25.72 -12.00 5.00
C THR A 205 26.56 -12.94 4.15
N THR A 206 26.23 -14.23 4.14
CA THR A 206 27.00 -15.25 3.42
C THR A 206 26.79 -15.09 1.92
N THR A 207 27.65 -14.31 1.26
CA THR A 207 27.90 -14.43 -0.18
C THR A 207 28.75 -15.67 -0.39
N GLU A 208 28.13 -16.82 -0.68
CA GLU A 208 28.78 -18.11 -0.95
C GLU A 208 30.28 -18.01 -1.29
N THR A 209 31.16 -18.39 -0.36
CA THR A 209 32.54 -18.75 -0.67
C THR A 209 32.75 -20.22 -0.32
N ASN A 210 32.82 -21.02 -1.39
CA ASN A 210 33.45 -22.33 -1.49
C ASN A 210 32.92 -23.50 -0.64
N ILE A 211 32.47 -24.51 -1.39
CA ILE A 211 32.75 -25.93 -1.16
C ILE A 211 34.16 -26.07 -0.55
N HIS A 212 34.25 -26.34 0.75
CA HIS A 212 35.41 -27.00 1.31
C HIS A 212 35.00 -28.43 1.63
N ASP A 213 35.32 -29.32 0.69
CA ASP A 213 35.63 -30.70 1.00
C ASP A 213 36.71 -30.72 2.08
N THR A 214 36.31 -30.94 3.33
CA THR A 214 37.23 -31.48 4.32
C THR A 214 37.14 -32.98 4.25
N ASN A 215 37.99 -33.60 3.44
CA ASN A 215 38.50 -34.94 3.69
C ASN A 215 39.87 -35.11 3.04
N ALA A 216 40.91 -34.73 3.77
CA ALA A 216 42.22 -35.33 3.62
C ALA A 216 42.25 -36.64 4.44
N ASN A 217 42.81 -37.69 3.81
CA ASN A 217 43.15 -39.02 4.32
C ASN A 217 42.04 -40.09 4.40
N ALA A 218 41.92 -40.88 3.32
CA ALA A 218 42.21 -42.32 3.39
C ALA A 218 42.50 -42.89 1.99
N ASN A 219 43.68 -43.47 1.86
CA ASN A 219 44.16 -44.28 0.76
C ASN A 219 43.49 -45.67 0.83
N THR A 220 42.87 -46.18 -0.23
CA THR A 220 42.90 -47.60 -0.69
C THR A 220 41.91 -47.87 -1.85
N ASN A 221 42.39 -48.64 -2.81
CA ASN A 221 41.66 -49.17 -3.97
C ASN A 221 40.48 -50.07 -3.57
N ALA A 222 39.32 -49.90 -4.22
CA ALA A 222 38.46 -51.01 -4.68
C ALA A 222 37.36 -50.51 -5.64
N ASN A 223 37.28 -51.15 -6.81
CA ASN A 223 36.08 -51.19 -7.65
C ASN A 223 34.85 -51.62 -6.82
N THR A 224 33.71 -50.95 -7.00
CA THR A 224 32.41 -51.59 -7.31
C THR A 224 31.35 -50.51 -7.53
N ASN A 225 30.56 -50.70 -8.59
CA ASN A 225 29.35 -49.96 -8.90
C ASN A 225 28.31 -50.14 -7.78
N ASP A 226 27.71 -49.06 -7.27
CA ASP A 226 26.25 -48.95 -7.22
C ASP A 226 25.76 -47.52 -6.93
N ASN A 227 24.54 -47.27 -7.37
CA ASN A 227 23.79 -46.02 -7.38
C ASN A 227 23.54 -45.41 -5.98
N THR A 228 23.58 -44.07 -5.88
CA THR A 228 22.59 -43.20 -5.20
C THR A 228 23.09 -41.73 -5.21
N ASN A 229 22.59 -40.91 -6.12
CA ASN A 229 21.44 -40.00 -5.96
C ASN A 229 21.73 -38.71 -5.15
N VAL A 230 22.35 -37.75 -5.85
CA VAL A 230 21.96 -36.33 -5.95
C VAL A 230 21.80 -35.51 -4.65
N ASN A 231 22.79 -34.66 -4.38
CA ASN A 231 22.74 -33.53 -3.43
C ASN A 231 22.13 -32.28 -4.08
N THR A 232 20.81 -32.27 -4.35
CA THR A 232 20.09 -31.16 -5.03
C THR A 232 19.50 -30.08 -4.11
N ASN A 233 19.61 -30.20 -2.79
CA ASN A 233 18.83 -29.33 -1.89
C ASN A 233 19.41 -27.94 -1.59
N VAL A 234 20.64 -27.65 -2.03
CA VAL A 234 21.26 -26.32 -1.79
C VAL A 234 20.89 -25.29 -2.87
N ASN A 235 20.58 -25.75 -4.10
CA ASN A 235 20.34 -24.85 -5.24
C ASN A 235 18.89 -24.38 -5.44
N HIS A 236 17.91 -24.90 -4.69
CA HIS A 236 16.50 -24.52 -4.87
C HIS A 236 16.13 -23.14 -4.29
N ASN A 237 16.86 -22.64 -3.29
CA ASN A 237 16.41 -21.50 -2.49
C ASN A 237 16.78 -20.12 -3.06
N ARG A 238 17.71 -20.04 -4.04
CA ARG A 238 18.13 -18.78 -4.68
C ARG A 238 17.47 -18.53 -6.04
N SER A 239 16.71 -19.50 -6.55
CA SER A 239 16.16 -19.45 -7.91
C SER A 239 14.78 -18.75 -8.00
N ILE A 240 14.08 -18.57 -6.88
CA ILE A 240 12.70 -18.05 -6.85
C ILE A 240 12.68 -16.59 -6.36
N ARG A 241 12.16 -15.69 -7.21
CA ARG A 241 11.86 -14.31 -6.80
C ARG A 241 10.45 -14.21 -6.23
N LEU A 242 10.33 -13.68 -5.01
CA LEU A 242 9.05 -13.49 -4.33
C LEU A 242 8.33 -12.23 -4.82
N ALA A 243 7.01 -12.30 -5.05
CA ALA A 243 6.24 -11.17 -5.54
C ALA A 243 6.19 -10.01 -4.54
N ALA A 244 6.23 -10.30 -3.23
CA ALA A 244 6.32 -9.27 -2.20
C ALA A 244 7.65 -8.52 -2.27
N ALA A 245 8.77 -9.22 -2.45
CA ALA A 245 10.10 -8.62 -2.61
C ALA A 245 10.18 -7.79 -3.89
N ALA A 246 9.69 -8.33 -5.02
CA ALA A 246 9.61 -7.59 -6.27
C ALA A 246 8.73 -6.33 -6.17
N SER A 247 7.57 -6.42 -5.51
CA SER A 247 6.68 -5.26 -5.30
C SER A 247 7.34 -4.18 -4.43
N LYS A 248 8.08 -4.59 -3.38
CA LYS A 248 8.88 -3.67 -2.55
C LYS A 248 9.95 -2.98 -3.38
N SER A 249 10.67 -3.74 -4.20
CA SER A 249 11.71 -3.25 -5.10
C SER A 249 11.18 -2.22 -6.11
N VAL A 250 10.11 -2.57 -6.83
CA VAL A 250 9.43 -1.67 -7.80
C VAL A 250 8.96 -0.39 -7.12
N LYS A 251 8.38 -0.48 -5.92
CA LYS A 251 7.94 0.70 -5.18
C LYS A 251 9.12 1.60 -4.78
N ARG A 252 10.22 1.01 -4.29
CA ARG A 252 11.45 1.73 -3.94
C ARG A 252 12.03 2.45 -5.16
N GLU A 253 12.21 1.75 -6.27
CA GLU A 253 12.73 2.33 -7.51
C GLU A 253 11.82 3.40 -8.10
N SER A 254 10.50 3.17 -8.10
CA SER A 254 9.52 4.14 -8.56
C SER A 254 9.54 5.41 -7.71
N THR A 255 9.70 5.27 -6.39
CA THR A 255 9.81 6.42 -5.47
C THR A 255 11.08 7.22 -5.75
N ILE A 256 12.23 6.55 -5.89
CA ILE A 256 13.50 7.20 -6.24
C ILE A 256 13.41 7.91 -7.60
N ALA A 257 12.84 7.25 -8.61
CA ALA A 257 12.65 7.82 -9.93
C ALA A 257 11.73 9.04 -9.89
N TRP A 258 10.62 8.95 -9.15
CA TRP A 258 9.69 10.05 -8.95
C TRP A 258 10.34 11.22 -8.21
N GLU A 259 11.11 11.00 -7.15
CA GLU A 259 11.84 12.05 -6.42
C GLU A 259 12.87 12.76 -7.31
N LYS A 260 13.62 12.00 -8.10
CA LYS A 260 14.55 12.54 -9.11
C LYS A 260 13.80 13.35 -10.17
N ALA A 261 12.66 12.87 -10.64
CA ALA A 261 11.84 13.58 -11.63
C ALA A 261 11.21 14.85 -11.05
N TRP A 262 10.77 14.81 -9.79
CA TRP A 262 10.30 15.99 -9.06
C TRP A 262 11.43 17.00 -8.98
N THR A 263 12.52 16.71 -8.27
CA THR A 263 13.66 17.64 -8.08
C THR A 263 14.18 18.25 -9.39
N LYS A 264 14.43 17.44 -10.43
CA LYS A 264 14.91 17.92 -11.75
C LYS A 264 13.83 18.66 -12.55
N GLY A 265 12.56 18.30 -12.40
CA GLY A 265 11.42 18.93 -13.05
C GLY A 265 11.15 20.36 -12.58
N GLY A 266 11.92 20.87 -11.60
CA GLY A 266 11.98 22.26 -11.09
C GLY A 266 11.75 23.34 -12.14
N SER A 267 12.48 23.20 -13.25
CA SER A 267 12.63 24.22 -14.29
C SER A 267 11.55 24.18 -15.39
N LYS A 268 10.72 23.12 -15.46
CA LYS A 268 9.73 23.01 -16.54
C LYS A 268 8.54 23.95 -16.30
N ARG A 269 8.25 24.80 -17.31
CA ARG A 269 7.14 25.78 -17.34
C ARG A 269 5.79 25.18 -16.90
N THR A 270 5.56 23.89 -17.18
CA THR A 270 4.32 23.16 -16.90
C THR A 270 4.03 22.94 -15.41
N ALA A 271 5.04 22.79 -14.55
CA ALA A 271 4.84 22.47 -13.12
C ALA A 271 4.87 23.70 -12.18
N ARG A 272 5.13 24.90 -12.72
CA ARG A 272 5.36 26.12 -11.92
C ARG A 272 4.18 26.54 -11.06
N ARG A 273 2.93 26.26 -11.49
CA ARG A 273 1.71 26.63 -10.74
C ARG A 273 1.48 25.68 -9.57
N THR A 274 1.55 24.38 -9.82
CA THR A 274 1.39 23.36 -8.77
C THR A 274 2.49 23.45 -7.71
N ARG A 275 3.74 23.74 -8.10
CA ARG A 275 4.84 23.98 -7.16
C ARG A 275 4.68 25.20 -6.25
N ARG A 276 4.00 26.25 -6.73
CA ARG A 276 3.69 27.41 -5.89
C ARG A 276 2.73 27.05 -4.75
N MET A 277 1.92 26.00 -4.95
CA MET A 277 1.00 25.52 -3.93
C MET A 277 1.62 24.46 -3.03
N ILE A 278 2.52 23.63 -3.58
CA ILE A 278 3.10 22.46 -2.91
C ILE A 278 4.60 22.45 -3.19
N GLU A 279 5.39 22.79 -2.16
CA GLU A 279 6.85 22.73 -2.23
C GLU A 279 7.34 21.27 -2.27
N VAL A 280 6.84 20.46 -1.35
CA VAL A 280 7.08 19.01 -1.27
C VAL A 280 5.74 18.28 -1.05
N PRO A 281 5.37 17.33 -1.92
CA PRO A 281 4.18 16.50 -1.72
C PRO A 281 4.28 15.71 -0.43
N SER A 282 3.24 15.81 0.40
CA SER A 282 3.16 15.19 1.71
C SER A 282 1.70 14.93 2.06
N LYS A 283 1.44 14.06 3.05
CA LYS A 283 0.08 13.82 3.53
C LYS A 283 -0.59 15.08 4.08
N SER A 284 0.17 16.03 4.64
CA SER A 284 -0.40 17.29 5.14
C SER A 284 -0.98 18.17 4.02
N ASN A 285 -0.47 18.06 2.79
CA ASN A 285 -1.06 18.75 1.63
C ASN A 285 -2.49 18.26 1.31
N LEU A 286 -2.86 17.05 1.74
CA LEU A 286 -4.20 16.50 1.54
C LEU A 286 -5.22 17.01 2.56
N THR A 287 -4.77 17.53 3.71
CA THR A 287 -5.64 18.00 4.78
C THR A 287 -6.59 19.11 4.33
N TYR A 288 -6.12 20.03 3.49
CA TYR A 288 -6.95 21.10 2.92
C TYR A 288 -8.15 20.57 2.12
N TRP A 289 -7.98 19.43 1.45
CA TRP A 289 -9.00 18.83 0.58
C TRP A 289 -9.92 17.86 1.31
N LYS A 290 -9.59 17.51 2.56
CA LYS A 290 -10.30 16.47 3.31
C LYS A 290 -11.75 16.87 3.53
N GLY A 291 -12.67 16.01 3.13
CA GLY A 291 -14.11 16.20 3.27
C GLY A 291 -14.72 17.24 2.32
N LEU A 292 -13.97 17.79 1.36
CA LEU A 292 -14.56 18.64 0.31
C LEU A 292 -15.15 17.79 -0.81
N ARG A 293 -16.35 18.15 -1.26
CA ARG A 293 -16.97 17.45 -2.40
C ARG A 293 -16.24 17.74 -3.71
N LYS A 294 -16.48 16.90 -4.72
CA LYS A 294 -15.76 16.93 -6.01
C LYS A 294 -15.87 18.27 -6.74
N ALA A 295 -17.06 18.87 -6.81
CA ALA A 295 -17.24 20.14 -7.52
C ALA A 295 -16.55 21.30 -6.79
N THR A 296 -16.68 21.38 -5.47
CA THR A 296 -15.95 22.33 -4.61
C THR A 296 -14.44 22.20 -4.79
N THR A 297 -13.93 20.97 -4.73
CA THR A 297 -12.51 20.67 -4.96
C THR A 297 -12.05 21.14 -6.33
N SER A 298 -12.83 20.87 -7.40
CA SER A 298 -12.50 21.28 -8.76
C SER A 298 -12.43 22.80 -8.93
N VAL A 299 -13.40 23.55 -8.39
CA VAL A 299 -13.40 25.02 -8.40
C VAL A 299 -12.17 25.56 -7.67
N LEU A 300 -11.86 25.05 -6.49
CA LEU A 300 -10.72 25.47 -5.69
C LEU A 300 -9.37 25.16 -6.35
N ILE A 301 -9.23 24.00 -7.00
CA ILE A 301 -8.04 23.69 -7.81
C ILE A 301 -7.87 24.72 -8.93
N GLN A 302 -8.95 25.05 -9.65
CA GLN A 302 -8.90 26.03 -10.74
C GLN A 302 -8.52 27.43 -10.23
N LEU A 303 -9.11 27.87 -9.13
CA LEU A 303 -8.78 29.15 -8.48
C LEU A 303 -7.30 29.20 -8.06
N ARG A 304 -6.84 28.19 -7.31
CA ARG A 304 -5.47 28.16 -6.77
C ARG A 304 -4.40 28.00 -7.85
N THR A 305 -4.70 27.28 -8.94
CA THR A 305 -3.77 27.12 -10.07
C THR A 305 -3.83 28.30 -11.06
N GLY A 306 -4.90 29.10 -11.04
CA GLY A 306 -5.26 30.06 -12.08
C GLY A 306 -5.45 29.41 -13.46
N ILE A 307 -5.58 28.08 -13.54
CA ILE A 307 -6.01 27.36 -14.74
C ILE A 307 -7.53 27.28 -14.61
N ILE A 308 -8.20 28.32 -15.07
CA ILE A 308 -9.61 28.56 -14.79
C ILE A 308 -10.26 29.24 -15.99
N GLY A 309 -11.55 29.00 -16.22
CA GLY A 309 -12.31 29.58 -17.34
C GLY A 309 -12.58 31.09 -17.26
N LEU A 310 -11.67 31.89 -16.70
CA LEU A 310 -11.78 33.35 -16.67
C LEU A 310 -11.07 33.99 -17.88
N ALA A 311 -11.52 35.16 -18.32
CA ALA A 311 -11.07 35.78 -19.57
C ALA A 311 -9.54 35.98 -19.62
N GLU A 312 -8.87 36.30 -18.51
CA GLU A 312 -7.41 36.45 -18.49
C GLU A 312 -6.69 35.15 -18.87
N TYR A 313 -7.13 34.01 -18.32
CA TYR A 313 -6.54 32.71 -18.63
C TYR A 313 -6.94 32.24 -20.03
N LEU A 314 -8.21 32.41 -20.42
CA LEU A 314 -8.71 32.04 -21.74
C LEU A 314 -7.99 32.79 -22.86
N SER A 315 -7.72 34.08 -22.69
CA SER A 315 -6.94 34.87 -23.65
C SER A 315 -5.49 34.39 -23.74
N LYS A 316 -4.85 34.05 -22.60
CA LYS A 316 -3.51 33.44 -22.57
C LYS A 316 -3.39 32.15 -23.38
N ILE A 317 -4.47 31.37 -23.48
CA ILE A 317 -4.53 30.14 -24.28
C ILE A 317 -5.21 30.33 -25.63
N LYS A 318 -5.46 31.58 -26.06
CA LYS A 318 -6.09 31.96 -27.33
C LYS A 318 -7.49 31.38 -27.53
N ARG A 319 -8.29 31.32 -26.45
CA ARG A 319 -9.70 30.92 -26.45
C ARG A 319 -10.67 32.09 -26.20
N SER A 320 -10.14 33.28 -25.94
CA SER A 320 -10.89 34.54 -25.83
C SER A 320 -10.10 35.65 -26.51
N ASP A 321 -10.80 36.54 -27.20
CA ASP A 321 -10.19 37.68 -27.91
C ASP A 321 -9.66 38.76 -26.97
N SER A 322 -10.16 38.80 -25.72
CA SER A 322 -9.77 39.80 -24.73
C SER A 322 -9.60 39.18 -23.33
N PRO A 323 -8.58 39.61 -22.56
CA PRO A 323 -8.44 39.25 -21.15
C PRO A 323 -9.28 40.13 -20.21
N ARG A 324 -9.93 41.17 -20.74
CA ARG A 324 -10.61 42.22 -19.98
C ARG A 324 -11.90 41.70 -19.34
N CYS A 325 -12.18 42.19 -18.13
CA CYS A 325 -13.47 41.99 -17.48
C CYS A 325 -14.51 42.93 -18.10
N GLN A 326 -15.78 42.53 -18.11
CA GLN A 326 -16.90 43.36 -18.59
C GLN A 326 -17.12 44.63 -17.76
N CYS A 327 -16.55 44.72 -16.56
CA CYS A 327 -16.59 45.93 -15.76
C CYS A 327 -15.57 47.00 -16.21
N ASP A 328 -14.71 46.69 -17.20
CA ASP A 328 -13.69 47.57 -17.77
C ASP A 328 -12.60 48.12 -16.82
N LEU A 329 -12.56 47.65 -15.57
CA LEU A 329 -11.56 48.07 -14.58
C LEU A 329 -10.27 47.26 -14.60
N GLY A 330 -10.15 46.23 -15.45
CA GLY A 330 -8.96 45.38 -15.50
C GLY A 330 -9.16 44.07 -16.25
N ASN A 331 -8.19 43.18 -16.10
CA ASN A 331 -8.30 41.80 -16.59
C ASN A 331 -9.20 40.98 -15.66
N GLN A 332 -9.97 40.04 -16.21
CA GLN A 332 -10.76 39.12 -15.42
C GLN A 332 -9.87 38.02 -14.82
N SER A 333 -9.13 38.39 -13.78
CA SER A 333 -8.27 37.50 -12.99
C SER A 333 -9.01 36.94 -11.78
N VAL A 334 -8.45 35.92 -11.12
CA VAL A 334 -9.00 35.38 -9.86
C VAL A 334 -9.04 36.48 -8.78
N LYS A 335 -7.94 37.22 -8.61
CA LYS A 335 -7.88 38.41 -7.74
C LYS A 335 -9.02 39.39 -8.02
N HIS A 336 -9.20 39.75 -9.29
CA HIS A 336 -10.19 40.75 -9.68
C HIS A 336 -11.60 40.27 -9.34
N VAL A 337 -11.92 39.03 -9.69
CA VAL A 337 -13.24 38.43 -9.41
C VAL A 337 -13.52 38.35 -7.91
N LEU A 338 -12.57 37.82 -7.13
CA LEU A 338 -12.75 37.62 -5.69
C LEU A 338 -12.76 38.93 -4.90
N LEU A 339 -11.97 39.94 -5.28
CA LEU A 339 -11.69 41.09 -4.41
C LEU A 339 -12.08 42.47 -4.98
N GLU A 340 -12.14 42.64 -6.30
CA GLU A 340 -12.14 43.99 -6.91
C GLU A 340 -13.36 44.29 -7.80
N CYS A 341 -13.96 43.27 -8.43
CA CYS A 341 -14.96 43.45 -9.48
C CYS A 341 -16.25 44.11 -8.95
N PRO A 342 -16.66 45.30 -9.45
CA PRO A 342 -17.85 45.99 -8.96
C PRO A 342 -19.15 45.27 -9.38
N LEU A 343 -19.14 44.54 -10.49
CA LEU A 343 -20.31 43.77 -10.96
C LEU A 343 -20.64 42.60 -10.02
N LEU A 344 -19.67 42.14 -9.23
CA LEU A 344 -19.84 41.06 -8.25
C LEU A 344 -19.88 41.58 -6.81
N LYS A 345 -20.14 42.87 -6.61
CA LYS A 345 -20.09 43.49 -5.28
C LYS A 345 -21.09 42.87 -4.30
N GLU A 346 -22.36 42.72 -4.70
CA GLU A 346 -23.41 42.17 -3.83
C GLU A 346 -23.09 40.72 -3.43
N LEU A 347 -22.73 39.88 -4.41
CA LEU A 347 -22.34 38.50 -4.15
C LEU A 347 -21.08 38.40 -3.27
N ARG A 348 -20.15 39.37 -3.39
CA ARG A 348 -18.96 39.44 -2.52
C ARG A 348 -19.33 39.84 -1.11
N SER A 349 -20.30 40.73 -0.92
CA SER A 349 -20.81 41.10 0.40
C SER A 349 -21.36 39.86 1.13
N GLU A 350 -22.19 39.06 0.44
CA GLU A 350 -22.70 37.78 0.98
C GLU A 350 -21.56 36.83 1.36
N MET A 351 -20.56 36.67 0.47
CA MET A 351 -19.38 35.85 0.75
C MET A 351 -18.61 36.36 1.99
N VAL A 352 -18.44 37.67 2.14
CA VAL A 352 -17.73 38.29 3.26
C VAL A 352 -18.49 38.10 4.58
N GLU A 353 -19.81 38.21 4.57
CA GLU A 353 -20.66 37.91 5.72
C GLU A 353 -20.53 36.44 6.15
N GLU A 354 -20.61 35.50 5.21
CA GLU A 354 -20.42 34.07 5.50
C GLU A 354 -19.02 33.79 6.08
N LEU A 355 -17.97 34.42 5.53
CA LEU A 355 -16.61 34.29 6.06
C LEU A 355 -16.51 34.82 7.50
N PHE A 356 -17.15 35.96 7.79
CA PHE A 356 -17.18 36.53 9.13
C PHE A 356 -17.87 35.60 10.13
N MET A 357 -19.00 34.99 9.74
CA MET A 357 -19.75 34.05 10.58
C MET A 357 -18.94 32.78 10.91
N GLU A 358 -18.08 32.31 10.00
CA GLU A 358 -17.16 31.18 10.22
C GLU A 358 -15.88 31.56 11.01
N GLY A 359 -15.75 32.83 11.39
CA GLY A 359 -14.60 33.36 12.12
C GLY A 359 -13.35 33.53 11.26
N VAL A 360 -13.51 33.73 9.94
CA VAL A 360 -12.42 34.01 9.01
C VAL A 360 -12.25 35.52 8.87
N SER A 361 -11.00 35.99 8.77
CA SER A 361 -10.72 37.40 8.51
C SER A 361 -11.30 37.86 7.17
N THR A 362 -11.95 39.01 7.15
CA THR A 362 -12.59 39.59 5.95
C THR A 362 -11.62 40.43 5.10
N THR A 363 -10.42 40.69 5.60
CA THR A 363 -9.39 41.50 4.92
C THR A 363 -8.30 40.66 4.24
N LEU A 364 -8.56 39.37 4.04
CA LEU A 364 -7.60 38.45 3.42
C LEU A 364 -7.36 38.81 1.95
N GLY A 365 -6.08 38.82 1.56
CA GLY A 365 -5.69 38.81 0.15
C GLY A 365 -6.02 37.47 -0.52
N GLU A 366 -5.97 37.45 -1.85
CA GLU A 366 -6.34 36.29 -2.70
C GLU A 366 -5.69 34.99 -2.21
N GLN A 367 -4.37 34.99 -2.03
CA GLN A 367 -3.63 33.78 -1.65
C GLN A 367 -4.03 33.28 -0.27
N ALA A 368 -4.17 34.18 0.71
CA ALA A 368 -4.50 33.81 2.09
C ALA A 368 -5.93 33.25 2.17
N MET A 369 -6.88 33.86 1.46
CA MET A 369 -8.25 33.38 1.34
C MET A 369 -8.30 31.98 0.71
N LEU A 370 -7.51 31.72 -0.33
CA LEU A 370 -7.50 30.42 -1.01
C LEU A 370 -6.74 29.32 -0.25
N THR A 371 -5.93 29.66 0.76
CA THR A 371 -5.26 28.69 1.63
C THR A 371 -6.04 28.37 2.91
N GLU A 372 -6.99 29.22 3.29
CA GLU A 372 -7.79 29.05 4.51
C GLU A 372 -8.84 27.94 4.36
N VAL A 373 -8.83 26.97 5.28
CA VAL A 373 -9.66 25.75 5.18
C VAL A 373 -11.14 26.06 5.41
N LYS A 374 -11.45 27.02 6.28
CA LYS A 374 -12.83 27.46 6.51
C LYS A 374 -13.39 28.28 5.35
N ALA A 375 -12.54 29.06 4.69
CA ALA A 375 -12.94 29.87 3.54
C ALA A 375 -13.22 29.04 2.28
N ALA A 376 -12.56 27.89 2.12
CA ALA A 376 -12.63 27.05 0.94
C ALA A 376 -14.05 26.76 0.40
N PRO A 377 -15.01 26.23 1.19
CA PRO A 377 -16.37 25.98 0.70
C PRO A 377 -17.11 27.27 0.31
N ILE A 378 -16.92 28.35 1.06
CA ILE A 378 -17.59 29.64 0.86
C ILE A 378 -17.11 30.29 -0.45
N VAL A 379 -15.79 30.31 -0.68
CA VAL A 379 -15.20 30.84 -1.92
C VAL A 379 -15.63 30.04 -3.14
N ALA A 380 -15.72 28.72 -3.01
CA ALA A 380 -16.22 27.88 -4.10
C ALA A 380 -17.69 28.16 -4.43
N LYS A 381 -18.53 28.35 -3.40
CA LYS A 381 -19.94 28.75 -3.54
C LYS A 381 -20.06 30.09 -4.26
N PHE A 382 -19.31 31.10 -3.83
CA PHE A 382 -19.24 32.41 -4.50
C PHE A 382 -18.90 32.26 -5.99
N MET A 383 -17.88 31.47 -6.33
CA MET A 383 -17.48 31.33 -7.73
C MET A 383 -18.55 30.68 -8.61
N ILE A 384 -19.29 29.71 -8.09
CA ILE A 384 -20.39 29.11 -8.85
C ILE A 384 -21.54 30.11 -9.00
N ALA A 385 -21.92 30.78 -7.91
CA ALA A 385 -22.98 31.78 -7.91
C ALA A 385 -22.68 32.97 -8.84
N SER A 386 -21.39 33.28 -9.08
CA SER A 386 -20.99 34.30 -10.04
C SER A 386 -21.38 33.99 -11.49
N GLY A 387 -21.68 32.72 -11.81
CA GLY A 387 -22.04 32.27 -13.16
C GLY A 387 -20.88 32.26 -14.16
N LEU A 388 -19.69 32.75 -13.78
CA LEU A 388 -18.52 32.88 -14.68
C LEU A 388 -17.95 31.54 -15.13
N LEU A 389 -18.12 30.48 -14.34
CA LEU A 389 -17.67 29.14 -14.68
C LEU A 389 -18.85 28.32 -15.21
N GLY A 390 -19.14 28.48 -16.51
CA GLY A 390 -20.29 27.86 -17.18
C GLY A 390 -20.42 26.34 -16.96
N GLN A 391 -19.29 25.64 -16.83
CA GLN A 391 -19.25 24.19 -16.57
C GLN A 391 -19.83 23.76 -15.21
N PHE A 392 -20.09 24.70 -14.29
CA PHE A 392 -20.69 24.41 -12.98
C PHE A 392 -22.15 24.85 -12.87
N GLN A 393 -22.74 25.45 -13.91
CA GLN A 393 -24.11 25.95 -13.86
C GLN A 393 -25.16 24.85 -13.74
N SER A 394 -24.86 23.62 -14.20
CA SER A 394 -25.74 22.45 -14.12
C SER A 394 -25.40 21.51 -12.95
N VAL A 395 -24.46 21.89 -12.08
CA VAL A 395 -24.02 21.02 -10.98
C VAL A 395 -25.04 21.08 -9.85
N ASP A 396 -25.50 19.90 -9.43
CA ASP A 396 -26.39 19.77 -8.28
C ASP A 396 -25.74 20.37 -7.02
N SER A 397 -26.54 21.14 -6.27
CA SER A 397 -26.21 21.65 -4.93
C SER A 397 -25.62 20.58 -4.00
N VAL A 398 -26.05 19.31 -4.12
CA VAL A 398 -25.55 18.19 -3.31
C VAL A 398 -24.10 17.84 -3.66
N ALA A 399 -23.58 18.21 -4.82
CA ALA A 399 -22.18 17.99 -5.20
C ALA A 399 -21.22 19.06 -4.64
N MET A 400 -21.73 20.02 -3.85
CA MET A 400 -20.99 21.18 -3.31
C MET A 400 -20.86 21.15 -1.78
N GLY A 401 -19.88 21.91 -1.28
CA GLY A 401 -19.60 22.06 0.14
C GLY A 401 -18.74 20.94 0.70
N LYS A 402 -19.00 20.59 1.96
CA LYS A 402 -18.33 19.49 2.65
C LYS A 402 -19.22 18.24 2.66
N GLU A 403 -18.60 17.08 2.73
CA GLU A 403 -19.26 15.86 3.17
C GLU A 403 -19.74 16.08 4.60
N GLN A 404 -21.00 15.75 4.89
CA GLN A 404 -21.46 15.73 6.27
C GLN A 404 -20.71 14.58 6.94
N GLY A 405 -19.82 14.91 7.89
CA GLY A 405 -19.23 13.89 8.74
C GLY A 405 -20.31 13.27 9.60
N GLU A 406 -20.35 11.94 9.67
CA GLU A 406 -20.87 11.27 10.86
C GLU A 406 -19.97 11.64 12.04
N GLU A 407 -20.29 12.71 12.77
CA GLU A 407 -19.76 12.96 14.11
C GLU A 407 -20.89 13.49 15.01
N ASP A 408 -21.08 12.76 16.11
CA ASP A 408 -21.88 13.03 17.32
C ASP A 408 -23.42 12.85 17.30
N SER A 409 -23.87 11.63 17.02
CA SER A 409 -25.12 11.12 17.64
C SER A 409 -24.84 10.57 19.05
N LYS A 410 -24.53 11.45 20.02
CA LYS A 410 -24.75 11.15 21.45
C LYS A 410 -26.12 11.70 21.83
N PRO A 411 -27.05 10.88 22.35
CA PRO A 411 -28.34 11.39 22.80
C PRO A 411 -28.12 12.29 24.02
N LYS A 412 -28.56 13.55 23.93
CA LYS A 412 -28.71 14.42 25.11
C LYS A 412 -29.79 13.82 26.02
N PRO A 413 -29.59 13.81 27.35
CA PRO A 413 -30.60 13.30 28.28
C PRO A 413 -31.84 14.21 28.25
N THR A 414 -32.98 13.57 28.13
CA THR A 414 -34.33 14.14 28.24
C THR A 414 -34.52 14.80 29.60
N GLN A 415 -34.86 16.09 29.59
CA GLN A 415 -35.66 16.69 30.65
C GLN A 415 -36.98 17.14 30.05
N ASP A 416 -38.03 16.45 30.49
CA ASP A 416 -39.42 16.84 30.29
C ASP A 416 -39.68 18.22 30.88
N THR A 417 -40.16 19.15 30.07
CA THR A 417 -41.24 20.05 30.48
C THR A 417 -42.00 20.49 29.24
N ALA A 418 -43.30 20.20 29.27
CA ALA A 418 -44.26 20.67 28.30
C ALA A 418 -44.36 22.20 28.35
N ASN A 419 -44.29 22.85 27.18
CA ASN A 419 -45.14 24.00 26.91
C ASN A 419 -45.33 24.22 25.41
N VAL A 420 -46.59 24.43 25.07
CA VAL A 420 -47.14 24.67 23.73
C VAL A 420 -46.82 26.10 23.30
N GLY A 421 -46.35 26.26 22.05
CA GLY A 421 -46.17 27.54 21.41
C GLY A 421 -45.59 27.37 20.00
N GLU A 422 -46.44 27.49 18.99
CA GLU A 422 -46.10 27.54 17.57
C GLU A 422 -45.13 28.68 17.24
N THR A 423 -44.14 28.45 16.36
CA THR A 423 -43.67 29.33 15.24
C THR A 423 -42.25 28.96 14.74
N GLY A 424 -42.11 28.70 13.42
CA GLY A 424 -40.87 28.81 12.60
C GLY A 424 -39.71 27.83 12.94
N ASN A 425 -38.75 27.49 12.09
CA ASN A 425 -38.30 28.02 10.80
C ASN A 425 -37.31 26.99 10.19
N THR A 426 -37.66 26.31 9.09
CA THR A 426 -36.73 25.46 8.32
C THR A 426 -36.03 26.33 7.27
N SER A 427 -34.69 26.44 7.32
CA SER A 427 -33.93 27.17 6.30
C SER A 427 -33.88 26.36 4.99
N GLN A 428 -34.81 26.72 4.12
CA GLN A 428 -34.88 26.29 2.73
C GLN A 428 -33.84 27.06 1.91
N TRP A 429 -33.03 26.35 1.13
CA TRP A 429 -32.18 26.97 0.10
C TRP A 429 -33.09 27.65 -0.93
N PRO A 430 -32.87 28.94 -1.27
CA PRO A 430 -33.79 29.63 -2.16
C PRO A 430 -33.67 29.10 -3.58
N GLY A 431 -34.78 28.56 -4.08
CA GLY A 431 -35.00 28.31 -5.50
C GLY A 431 -34.89 29.61 -6.29
N ALA A 432 -34.37 29.48 -7.52
CA ALA A 432 -34.20 30.55 -8.48
C ALA A 432 -35.46 31.43 -8.57
N ARG A 433 -35.32 32.73 -8.28
CA ARG A 433 -36.30 33.73 -8.70
C ARG A 433 -35.87 34.28 -10.04
N SER A 434 -36.72 34.05 -11.04
CA SER A 434 -36.75 34.74 -12.31
C SER A 434 -36.73 36.25 -12.09
N ALA A 435 -35.73 36.93 -12.64
CA ALA A 435 -35.82 38.34 -12.98
C ALA A 435 -35.66 38.41 -14.51
N GLU A 436 -36.76 38.75 -15.18
CA GLU A 436 -36.74 39.17 -16.57
C GLU A 436 -35.79 40.35 -16.71
N VAL A 437 -34.66 40.14 -17.39
CA VAL A 437 -33.89 41.22 -17.99
C VAL A 437 -33.98 41.03 -19.49
N THR A 438 -34.56 42.04 -20.12
CA THR A 438 -34.91 42.15 -21.53
C THR A 438 -33.79 41.70 -22.47
N SER A 439 -34.14 40.71 -23.28
CA SER A 439 -33.61 40.38 -24.60
C SER A 439 -33.02 41.59 -25.34
N HIS A 440 -31.75 41.47 -25.75
CA HIS A 440 -31.33 41.79 -27.12
C HIS A 440 -30.44 40.66 -27.62
N GLN A 441 -30.97 39.92 -28.59
CA GLN A 441 -30.36 38.78 -29.26
C GLN A 441 -29.11 39.17 -30.07
N ARG A 442 -28.16 38.23 -30.18
CA ARG A 442 -27.60 37.82 -31.47
C ARG A 442 -27.16 36.36 -31.42
N THR A 443 -28.02 35.51 -31.95
CA THR A 443 -27.75 34.12 -32.34
C THR A 443 -26.90 34.10 -33.60
N TRP A 444 -25.79 33.36 -33.60
CA TRP A 444 -25.14 32.92 -34.83
C TRP A 444 -25.69 31.53 -35.18
N ARG A 445 -26.56 31.47 -36.19
CA ARG A 445 -26.84 30.27 -36.97
C ARG A 445 -25.82 30.23 -38.11
N THR A 446 -25.24 29.06 -38.35
CA THR A 446 -24.74 28.67 -39.68
C THR A 446 -25.41 27.36 -40.07
N THR A 447 -26.03 27.38 -41.24
CA THR A 447 -26.76 26.31 -41.91
C THR A 447 -25.95 25.80 -43.09
N TYR A 448 -25.86 24.48 -43.27
CA TYR A 448 -25.84 23.69 -44.52
C TYR A 448 -26.11 22.24 -44.06
N ALA A 449 -27.28 21.62 -44.27
CA ALA A 449 -27.78 20.94 -45.48
C ALA A 449 -26.81 19.87 -46.00
N ALA A 450 -27.17 18.61 -46.31
CA ALA A 450 -28.36 17.77 -46.17
C ALA A 450 -27.89 16.31 -46.43
N ASP A 451 -28.82 15.36 -46.33
CA ASP A 451 -28.82 14.01 -46.93
C ASP A 451 -28.56 12.79 -46.01
N GLU A 452 -29.70 12.20 -45.65
CA GLU A 452 -30.13 10.80 -45.85
C GLU A 452 -29.52 9.61 -45.08
N ASP A 453 -30.47 8.94 -44.41
CA ASP A 453 -30.68 7.50 -44.27
C ASP A 453 -30.18 6.70 -43.05
N GLU A 454 -31.16 5.89 -42.62
CA GLU A 454 -31.27 5.05 -41.45
C GLU A 454 -30.19 3.95 -41.40
N GLU A 455 -29.65 3.67 -40.21
CA GLU A 455 -29.86 2.36 -39.60
C GLU A 455 -29.50 2.35 -38.11
N ALA A 456 -30.39 1.79 -37.31
CA ALA A 456 -30.28 1.67 -35.88
C ALA A 456 -29.43 0.45 -35.48
N TRP A 457 -28.77 0.59 -34.31
CA TRP A 457 -28.36 -0.43 -33.32
C TRP A 457 -26.85 -0.64 -33.07
N ARG A 458 -26.50 -0.42 -31.77
CA ARG A 458 -25.36 -0.87 -30.94
C ARG A 458 -24.08 0.00 -30.93
N HIS A 459 -23.87 0.76 -29.84
CA HIS A 459 -22.92 0.42 -28.74
C HIS A 459 -22.66 1.61 -27.78
N ASP A 460 -22.83 1.32 -26.48
CA ASP A 460 -22.30 1.92 -25.22
C ASP A 460 -21.69 3.36 -25.21
N PRO A 461 -22.27 4.33 -24.47
CA PRO A 461 -21.82 5.74 -24.46
C PRO A 461 -20.58 6.06 -23.60
N ASN A 462 -19.76 5.09 -23.22
CA ASN A 462 -18.59 5.32 -22.34
C ASN A 462 -17.20 5.01 -22.94
N LEU A 463 -17.07 4.87 -24.26
CA LEU A 463 -15.77 4.76 -24.92
C LEU A 463 -15.58 5.85 -25.98
N PHE A 464 -14.76 6.86 -25.68
CA PHE A 464 -14.19 7.73 -26.72
C PHE A 464 -12.80 7.22 -27.08
N VAL A 465 -12.73 6.54 -28.23
CA VAL A 465 -11.51 6.36 -29.03
C VAL A 465 -11.41 7.58 -29.96
N PHE A 466 -10.25 8.22 -30.02
CA PHE A 466 -9.98 9.28 -30.99
C PHE A 466 -9.35 8.66 -32.24
N ASP A 467 -10.07 8.69 -33.36
CA ASP A 467 -9.50 8.58 -34.69
C ASP A 467 -8.86 9.93 -35.10
N LEU A 468 -7.66 9.86 -35.65
CA LEU A 468 -6.94 10.98 -36.26
C LEU A 468 -7.19 10.95 -37.78
N PRO A 469 -7.45 12.09 -38.45
CA PRO A 469 -7.53 12.13 -39.90
C PRO A 469 -6.13 12.04 -40.54
N GLU A 470 -6.08 11.42 -41.73
CA GLU A 470 -4.91 11.31 -42.62
C GLU A 470 -4.31 12.66 -43.04
#